data_AF-A0A1S1TB10-F1
#
_entry.id   AF-A0A1S1TB10-F1
#
_cell.length_a   1.000
_cell.length_b   1.000
_cell.length_c   1.000
_cell.angle_alpha   90.00
_cell.angle_beta   90.00
_cell.angle_gamma   90.00
#
_symmetry.space_group_name_H-M   'P 1'
#
loop_
_entity.id
_entity.type
_entity.pdbx_description
1 polymer ?
#
loop_
_entity_poly.entity_id
_entity_poly.type
_entity_poly.pdbx_seq_one_letter_code
_entity_poly.pdbx_strand_id
1 'polypeptide(L)'
;MSEALDHLIKKGSYFYRPNKQGYTSFKFDAGRYTKADAEAEASVEPWHMKAIHQDDVPEDTAPDKHIAKLRTAMETALRIIDQKIKAVEAKPESEFGSDFYGDPSVPGGTFAWSKKDEELHYLRRDAQALRAALGVSV
;
A
#
# COMPACT_ATOMS: atom_id res chain seq x y z
N MET A 1 -40.49 15.69 -14.80
CA MET A 1 -40.07 14.55 -13.96
C MET A 1 -38.57 14.69 -13.77
N SER A 2 -38.09 14.97 -12.57
CA SER A 2 -36.66 14.92 -12.28
C SER A 2 -36.26 13.45 -12.19
N GLU A 3 -35.58 12.94 -13.19
CA GLU A 3 -35.02 11.58 -13.16
C GLU A 3 -34.10 11.42 -11.96
N ALA A 4 -34.15 10.25 -11.31
CA ALA A 4 -33.29 9.97 -10.16
C ALA A 4 -31.82 9.96 -10.60
N LEU A 5 -30.96 10.58 -9.78
CA LEU A 5 -29.51 10.55 -9.94
C LEU A 5 -28.96 9.31 -9.20
N ASP A 6 -29.14 8.14 -9.80
CA ASP A 6 -28.81 6.83 -9.21
C ASP A 6 -27.83 6.02 -10.05
N HIS A 7 -27.42 6.51 -11.23
CA HIS A 7 -26.47 5.86 -12.11
C HIS A 7 -25.05 6.41 -11.95
N LEU A 8 -24.08 5.53 -12.18
CA LEU A 8 -22.65 5.78 -12.19
C LEU A 8 -22.10 5.48 -13.58
N ILE A 9 -21.16 6.32 -14.03
CA ILE A 9 -20.43 6.08 -15.28
C ILE A 9 -19.10 5.42 -14.91
N LYS A 10 -18.94 4.14 -15.28
CA LYS A 10 -17.73 3.36 -15.05
C LYS A 10 -16.90 3.27 -16.32
N LYS A 11 -15.61 3.59 -16.23
CA LYS A 11 -14.61 3.39 -17.29
C LYS A 11 -13.52 2.45 -16.78
N GLY A 12 -13.51 1.20 -17.26
CA GLY A 12 -12.62 0.15 -16.75
C GLY A 12 -12.81 -0.10 -15.24
N SER A 13 -11.81 0.24 -14.41
CA SER A 13 -11.86 0.12 -12.94
C SER A 13 -12.13 1.45 -12.22
N TYR A 14 -12.47 2.51 -12.94
CA TYR A 14 -12.70 3.85 -12.40
C TYR A 14 -14.12 4.34 -12.65
N PHE A 15 -14.56 5.31 -11.86
CA PHE A 15 -15.83 6.01 -11.97
C PHE A 15 -15.61 7.48 -12.30
N TYR A 16 -16.55 8.11 -13.01
CA TYR A 16 -16.51 9.56 -13.21
C TYR A 16 -16.86 10.30 -11.92
N ARG A 17 -16.16 11.43 -11.68
CA ARG A 17 -16.49 12.41 -10.64
C ARG A 17 -17.68 13.28 -11.07
N PRO A 18 -18.38 13.94 -10.12
CA PRO A 18 -19.45 14.88 -10.45
C PRO A 18 -19.07 15.86 -11.57
N ASN A 19 -20.03 16.19 -12.44
CA ASN A 19 -19.83 17.06 -13.62
C ASN A 19 -18.79 16.53 -14.64
N LYS A 20 -18.50 15.23 -14.62
CA LYS A 20 -17.53 14.56 -15.52
C LYS A 20 -16.10 15.10 -15.36
N GLN A 21 -15.76 15.66 -14.19
CA GLN A 21 -14.46 16.29 -13.92
C GLN A 21 -13.40 15.25 -13.50
N GLY A 22 -13.05 14.36 -14.43
CA GLY A 22 -12.06 13.31 -14.20
C GLY A 22 -12.62 12.07 -13.50
N TYR A 23 -11.69 11.23 -13.01
CA TYR A 23 -11.98 9.88 -12.55
C TYR A 23 -11.62 9.67 -11.07
N THR A 24 -12.28 8.70 -10.45
CA THR A 24 -11.98 8.21 -9.11
C THR A 24 -12.09 6.69 -9.08
N SER A 25 -11.27 6.03 -8.27
CA SER A 25 -11.41 4.60 -7.99
C SER A 25 -12.50 4.30 -6.94
N PHE A 26 -13.06 5.32 -6.29
CA PHE A 26 -14.00 5.16 -5.18
C PHE A 26 -15.43 5.52 -5.58
N LYS A 27 -16.36 4.58 -5.36
CA LYS A 27 -17.82 4.78 -5.54
C LYS A 27 -18.37 5.96 -4.71
N PHE A 28 -17.79 6.20 -3.53
CA PHE A 28 -18.17 7.30 -2.64
C PHE A 28 -17.95 8.68 -3.30
N ASP A 29 -16.79 8.86 -3.95
CA ASP A 29 -16.44 10.11 -4.64
C ASP A 29 -17.04 10.21 -6.06
N ALA A 30 -17.72 9.17 -6.52
CA ALA A 30 -18.26 9.11 -7.87
C ALA A 30 -19.50 10.01 -8.02
N GLY A 31 -19.60 10.68 -9.17
CA GLY A 31 -20.76 11.48 -9.53
C GLY A 31 -21.99 10.61 -9.73
N ARG A 32 -23.16 11.14 -9.34
CA ARG A 32 -24.45 10.51 -9.59
C ARG A 32 -25.12 11.16 -10.79
N TYR A 33 -25.53 10.34 -11.74
CA TYR A 33 -26.07 10.75 -13.03
C TYR A 33 -27.45 10.14 -13.23
N THR A 34 -28.23 10.74 -14.13
CA THR A 34 -29.44 10.09 -14.63
C THR A 34 -29.04 8.89 -15.50
N LYS A 35 -29.97 7.94 -15.65
CA LYS A 35 -29.78 6.81 -16.56
C LYS A 35 -29.43 7.27 -17.99
N ALA A 36 -30.17 8.25 -18.50
CA ALA A 36 -29.98 8.78 -19.85
C ALA A 36 -28.58 9.41 -20.03
N ASP A 37 -28.12 10.22 -19.07
CA ASP A 37 -26.80 10.84 -19.14
C ASP A 37 -25.67 9.81 -19.04
N ALA A 38 -25.83 8.81 -18.17
CA ALA A 38 -24.85 7.78 -17.99
C ALA A 38 -24.73 6.88 -19.23
N GLU A 39 -25.85 6.50 -19.84
CA GLU A 39 -25.90 5.70 -21.07
C GLU A 39 -25.37 6.48 -22.28
N ALA A 40 -25.69 7.78 -22.38
CA ALA A 40 -25.16 8.65 -23.44
C ALA A 40 -23.64 8.71 -23.41
N GLU A 41 -23.05 8.89 -22.22
CA GLU A 41 -21.59 8.91 -22.05
C GLU A 41 -20.98 7.52 -22.26
N ALA A 42 -21.60 6.46 -21.74
CA ALA A 42 -21.12 5.10 -21.91
C ALA A 42 -21.11 4.65 -23.38
N SER A 43 -22.02 5.20 -24.19
CA SER A 43 -22.10 4.95 -25.64
C SER A 43 -20.96 5.58 -26.44
N VAL A 44 -20.18 6.50 -25.85
CA VAL A 44 -19.00 7.10 -26.51
C VAL A 44 -17.89 6.07 -26.70
N GLU A 45 -17.64 5.23 -25.69
CA GLU A 45 -16.65 4.14 -25.74
C GLU A 45 -17.26 2.83 -25.21
N PRO A 46 -18.17 2.17 -25.93
CA PRO A 46 -18.94 1.03 -25.41
C PRO A 46 -18.08 -0.21 -25.07
N TRP A 47 -16.86 -0.30 -25.61
CA TRP A 47 -15.90 -1.35 -25.26
C TRP A 47 -15.20 -1.11 -23.91
N HIS A 48 -15.30 0.09 -23.33
CA HIS A 48 -14.54 0.48 -22.14
C HIS A 48 -15.38 1.19 -21.06
N MET A 49 -16.52 1.77 -21.45
CA MET A 49 -17.42 2.54 -20.59
C MET A 49 -18.76 1.84 -20.43
N LYS A 50 -19.31 1.90 -19.20
CA LYS A 50 -20.60 1.30 -18.84
C LYS A 50 -21.37 2.21 -17.90
N ALA A 51 -22.66 2.37 -18.17
CA ALA A 51 -23.61 2.90 -17.21
C ALA A 51 -23.99 1.78 -16.24
N ILE A 52 -23.91 2.05 -14.94
CA ILE A 52 -24.15 1.06 -13.90
C ILE A 52 -24.95 1.71 -12.78
N HIS A 53 -26.02 1.05 -12.34
CA HIS A 53 -26.82 1.52 -11.22
C HIS A 53 -26.00 1.46 -9.93
N GLN A 54 -26.18 2.43 -9.03
CA GLN A 54 -25.40 2.49 -7.80
C GLN A 54 -25.50 1.21 -6.96
N ASP A 55 -26.63 0.51 -6.98
CA ASP A 55 -26.81 -0.72 -6.19
C ASP A 55 -26.11 -1.94 -6.82
N ASP A 56 -25.86 -1.90 -8.13
CA ASP A 56 -25.15 -2.97 -8.85
C ASP A 56 -23.63 -2.88 -8.66
N VAL A 57 -23.11 -1.72 -8.23
CA VAL A 57 -21.70 -1.61 -7.83
C VAL A 57 -21.58 -2.19 -6.42
N PRO A 58 -20.82 -3.30 -6.23
CA PRO A 58 -20.54 -3.79 -4.89
C PRO A 58 -19.99 -2.65 -4.06
N GLU A 59 -20.45 -2.48 -2.82
CA GLU A 59 -19.77 -1.65 -1.83
C GLU A 59 -18.42 -2.29 -1.43
N ASP A 60 -17.55 -2.56 -2.40
CA ASP A 60 -16.13 -2.82 -2.18
C ASP A 60 -15.38 -1.52 -1.80
N THR A 61 -16.13 -0.47 -1.48
CA THR A 61 -15.70 0.76 -0.81
C THR A 61 -15.77 0.62 0.72
N ALA A 62 -15.24 -0.46 1.26
CA ALA A 62 -14.70 -0.39 2.61
C ALA A 62 -13.19 -0.18 2.46
N PRO A 63 -12.70 1.06 2.28
CA PRO A 63 -11.26 1.34 2.40
C PRO A 63 -10.72 0.71 3.69
N ASP A 64 -11.55 0.63 4.73
CA ASP A 64 -11.33 -0.10 5.97
C ASP A 64 -10.93 -1.57 5.79
N LYS A 65 -11.56 -2.33 4.88
CA LYS A 65 -11.18 -3.73 4.63
C LYS A 65 -9.83 -3.83 3.94
N HIS A 66 -9.54 -2.93 3.00
CA HIS A 66 -8.28 -2.91 2.29
C HIS A 66 -7.14 -2.44 3.19
N ILE A 67 -7.38 -1.41 4.00
CA ILE A 67 -6.48 -0.91 5.03
C ILE A 67 -6.27 -1.97 6.12
N ALA A 68 -7.31 -2.67 6.57
CA ALA A 68 -7.19 -3.77 7.52
C ALA A 68 -6.35 -4.92 6.96
N LYS A 69 -6.54 -5.27 5.68
CA LYS A 69 -5.71 -6.27 5.01
C LYS A 69 -4.24 -5.82 4.89
N LEU A 70 -4.01 -4.55 4.56
CA LEU A 70 -2.66 -4.00 4.49
C LEU A 70 -2.00 -3.97 5.88
N ARG A 71 -2.74 -3.55 6.91
CA ARG A 71 -2.30 -3.51 8.30
C ARG A 71 -1.92 -4.90 8.80
N THR A 72 -2.78 -5.90 8.59
CA THR A 72 -2.49 -7.29 8.98
C THR A 72 -1.26 -7.86 8.25
N ALA A 73 -1.07 -7.51 6.97
CA ALA A 73 0.14 -7.88 6.24
C ALA A 73 1.40 -7.23 6.82
N MET A 74 1.33 -5.94 7.18
CA MET A 74 2.43 -5.20 7.81
C MET A 74 2.77 -5.72 9.21
N GLU A 75 1.75 -6.05 10.03
CA GLU A 75 1.94 -6.68 11.35
C GLU A 75 2.59 -8.06 11.22
N THR A 76 2.20 -8.84 10.20
CA THR A 76 2.82 -10.14 9.91
C THR A 76 4.29 -9.98 9.50
N ALA A 77 4.60 -9.00 8.64
CA ALA A 77 5.96 -8.69 8.21
C ALA A 77 6.84 -8.26 9.39
N LEU A 78 6.32 -7.40 10.28
CA LEU A 78 7.03 -6.98 11.49
C LEU A 78 7.36 -8.18 12.39
N ARG A 79 6.42 -9.10 12.59
CA ARG A 79 6.64 -10.33 13.36
C ARG A 79 7.77 -11.18 12.77
N ILE A 80 7.82 -11.31 11.45
CA ILE A 80 8.87 -12.06 10.75
C ILE A 80 10.23 -11.38 10.95
N ILE A 81 10.29 -10.05 10.84
CA ILE A 81 11.54 -9.30 11.06
C ILE A 81 12.02 -9.44 12.51
N ASP A 82 11.12 -9.32 13.49
CA ASP A 82 11.47 -9.52 14.91
C ASP A 82 11.99 -10.94 15.19
N GLN A 83 11.43 -11.96 14.52
CA GLN A 83 11.94 -13.33 14.59
C GLN A 83 13.34 -13.46 13.96
N LYS A 84 13.59 -12.79 12.82
CA LYS A 84 14.90 -12.77 12.18
C LYS A 84 15.94 -12.06 13.06
N ILE A 85 15.59 -10.92 13.65
CA ILE A 85 16.47 -10.20 14.59
C ILE A 85 16.88 -11.14 15.73
N LYS A 86 15.92 -11.79 16.39
CA LYS A 86 16.20 -12.76 17.46
C LYS A 86 17.08 -13.91 16.99
N ALA A 87 16.85 -14.43 15.78
CA ALA A 87 17.65 -15.50 15.22
C ALA A 87 19.09 -15.06 14.94
N VAL A 88 19.29 -13.84 14.41
CA VAL A 88 20.63 -13.26 14.16
C VAL A 88 21.34 -12.95 15.48
N GLU A 89 20.63 -12.40 16.47
CA GLU A 89 21.18 -12.13 17.80
C GLU A 89 21.66 -13.40 18.50
N ALA A 90 20.90 -14.50 18.38
CA ALA A 90 21.21 -15.80 18.98
C ALA A 90 22.40 -16.52 18.33
N LYS A 91 22.73 -16.21 17.07
CA LYS A 91 23.88 -16.81 16.39
C LYS A 91 25.20 -16.27 16.96
N PRO A 92 26.20 -17.13 17.24
CA PRO A 92 27.51 -16.67 17.68
C PRO A 92 28.21 -15.88 16.56
N GLU A 93 29.06 -14.91 16.92
CA GLU A 93 29.81 -14.11 15.93
C GLU A 93 30.66 -14.96 14.98
N SER A 94 31.09 -16.15 15.43
CA SER A 94 31.85 -17.11 14.61
C SER A 94 31.09 -17.65 13.39
N GLU A 95 29.75 -17.53 13.37
CA GLU A 95 28.93 -17.89 12.20
C GLU A 95 28.85 -16.76 11.18
N PHE A 96 29.33 -15.56 11.52
CA PHE A 96 29.37 -14.41 10.62
C PHE A 96 30.80 -14.23 10.11
N GLY A 97 30.94 -14.09 8.80
CA GLY A 97 32.23 -13.77 8.20
C GLY A 97 32.77 -12.45 8.75
N SER A 98 34.03 -12.42 9.16
CA SER A 98 34.73 -11.19 9.50
C SER A 98 35.23 -10.53 8.22
N ASP A 99 34.36 -9.79 7.55
CA ASP A 99 34.79 -8.91 6.47
C ASP A 99 35.32 -7.62 7.12
N PHE A 100 36.63 -7.54 7.34
CA PHE A 100 37.28 -6.30 7.78
C PHE A 100 37.18 -5.26 6.67
N TYR A 101 36.08 -4.51 6.62
CA TYR A 101 35.99 -3.31 5.81
C TYR A 101 36.69 -2.17 6.55
N GLY A 102 38.00 -2.07 6.37
CA GLY A 102 38.75 -0.86 6.71
C GLY A 102 38.49 0.20 5.64
N ASP A 103 37.97 1.37 6.02
CA ASP A 103 38.03 2.56 5.18
C ASP A 103 39.51 2.97 5.04
N PRO A 104 40.13 2.86 3.85
CA PRO A 104 41.54 3.21 3.68
C PRO A 104 41.80 4.71 3.84
N SER A 105 40.76 5.55 3.93
CA SER A 105 40.87 7.00 4.07
C SER A 105 40.95 7.49 5.53
N VAL A 106 40.77 6.61 6.53
CA VAL A 106 40.83 6.98 7.96
C VAL A 106 42.08 6.39 8.62
N PRO A 107 43.14 7.18 8.89
CA PRO A 107 44.35 6.67 9.54
C PRO A 107 44.05 6.30 11.00
N GLY A 108 44.15 5.02 11.34
CA GLY A 108 44.01 4.52 12.72
C GLY A 108 42.59 4.25 13.20
N GLY A 109 41.57 4.36 12.34
CA GLY A 109 40.17 4.12 12.69
C GLY A 109 39.60 2.86 12.03
N THR A 110 39.94 1.67 12.52
CA THR A 110 39.17 0.47 12.14
C THR A 110 37.84 0.50 12.89
N PHE A 111 36.80 1.10 12.29
CA PHE A 111 35.44 0.80 12.72
C PHE A 111 35.13 -0.63 12.25
N ALA A 112 35.35 -1.60 13.13
CA ALA A 112 35.00 -2.99 12.86
C ALA A 112 33.47 -3.10 12.91
N TRP A 113 32.82 -2.90 11.78
CA TRP A 113 31.41 -3.25 11.62
C TRP A 113 31.34 -4.71 11.23
N SER A 114 30.87 -5.56 12.15
CA SER A 114 30.75 -6.98 11.84
C SER A 114 29.59 -7.19 10.86
N LYS A 115 29.67 -8.26 10.07
CA LYS A 115 28.57 -8.68 9.19
C LYS A 115 27.27 -8.95 9.95
N LYS A 116 27.40 -9.35 11.22
CA LYS A 116 26.27 -9.48 12.15
C LYS A 116 25.64 -8.12 12.48
N ASP A 117 26.46 -7.11 12.77
CA ASP A 117 25.99 -5.75 13.07
C ASP A 117 25.32 -5.11 11.85
N GLU A 118 25.86 -5.37 10.65
CA GLU A 118 25.28 -4.94 9.40
C GLU A 118 23.88 -5.55 9.18
N GLU A 119 23.77 -6.87 9.29
CA GLU A 119 22.50 -7.58 9.13
C GLU A 119 21.47 -7.12 10.18
N LEU A 120 21.89 -6.92 11.44
CA LEU A 120 21.03 -6.38 12.49
C LEU A 120 20.62 -4.93 12.23
N HIS A 121 21.52 -4.09 11.71
CA HIS A 121 21.22 -2.68 11.43
C HIS A 121 20.11 -2.56 10.38
N TYR A 122 20.21 -3.31 9.28
CA TYR A 122 19.18 -3.29 8.24
C TYR A 122 17.85 -3.83 8.75
N LEU A 123 17.84 -4.97 9.46
CA LEU A 123 16.62 -5.54 10.02
C LEU A 123 15.95 -4.60 11.05
N ARG A 124 16.73 -3.94 11.91
CA ARG A 124 16.21 -2.97 12.89
C ARG A 124 15.66 -1.71 12.21
N ARG A 125 16.32 -1.23 11.15
CA ARG A 125 15.83 -0.11 10.34
C ARG A 125 14.49 -0.44 9.68
N ASP A 126 14.36 -1.63 9.08
CA ASP A 126 13.11 -2.08 8.46
C ASP A 126 11.98 -2.24 9.49
N ALA A 127 12.29 -2.81 10.66
CA ALA A 127 11.35 -2.91 11.77
C ALA A 127 10.87 -1.52 12.25
N GLN A 128 11.79 -0.55 12.37
CA GLN A 128 11.45 0.82 12.76
C GLN A 128 10.55 1.50 11.73
N ALA A 129 10.83 1.33 10.44
CA ALA A 129 9.99 1.86 9.36
C ALA A 129 8.57 1.28 9.39
N LEU A 130 8.44 -0.04 9.62
CA LEU A 130 7.13 -0.70 9.74
C LEU A 130 6.37 -0.26 10.99
N ARG A 131 7.04 -0.11 12.14
CA ARG A 131 6.42 0.40 13.38
C ARG A 131 5.90 1.83 13.19
N ALA A 132 6.70 2.70 12.57
CA ALA A 132 6.29 4.06 12.23
C ALA A 132 5.06 4.07 11.29
N ALA A 133 5.05 3.23 10.26
CA ALA A 133 3.93 3.15 9.32
C ALA A 133 2.65 2.53 9.95
N LEU A 134 2.79 1.69 10.96
CA LEU A 134 1.68 1.17 11.77
C LEU A 134 1.21 2.13 12.88
N GLY A 135 1.90 3.26 13.09
CA GLY A 135 1.62 4.19 14.17
C GLY A 135 1.93 3.64 15.57
N VAL A 136 2.77 2.60 15.65
CA VAL A 136 3.22 2.02 16.92
C VAL A 136 4.48 2.78 17.36
N SER A 137 4.38 3.59 18.42
CA SER A 137 5.56 4.24 19.01
C SER A 137 6.48 3.19 19.63
N VAL A 138 7.79 3.33 19.37
CA VAL A 138 8.86 2.53 19.97
C VAL A 138 9.06 2.91 21.43
#